data_AF-A0A7C4D7Z2-F1
#
_entry.id   AF-A0A7C4D7Z2-F1
#
_cell.length_a   1.000
_cell.length_b   1.000
_cell.length_c   1.000
_cell.angle_alpha   90.00
_cell.angle_beta   90.00
_cell.angle_gamma   90.00
#
_symmetry.space_group_name_H-M   'P 1'
#
loop_
_entity.id
_entity.type
_entity.pdbx_description
1 polymer ?
#
loop_
_entity_poly.entity_id
_entity_poly.type
_entity_poly.pdbx_seq_one_letter_code
_entity_poly.pdbx_strand_id
1 'polypeptide(L)'
;MKRIIGEVQFMCLLKVYVEDEETGDRTLVAGNVALISMDKECIKLLDVNLGEKLLAGMILLSIDALNSTVILREMRKMHLPRSQHSKI
;
A
#
# COMPACT_ATOMS: atom_id res chain seq x y z
N MET A 1 30.01 35.97 -3.16
CA MET A 1 29.81 34.70 -3.88
C MET A 1 28.50 34.08 -3.41
N LYS A 2 27.44 34.11 -4.23
CA LYS A 2 26.16 33.46 -3.89
C LYS A 2 26.23 31.99 -4.31
N ARG A 3 26.24 31.06 -3.36
CA ARG A 3 26.02 29.64 -3.66
C ARG A 3 24.53 29.48 -3.97
N ILE A 4 24.19 29.17 -5.22
CA ILE A 4 22.90 28.60 -5.55
C ILE A 4 22.98 27.16 -5.09
N ILE A 5 22.50 26.89 -3.88
CA ILE A 5 22.17 25.53 -3.48
C ILE A 5 20.85 25.29 -4.19
N GLY A 6 20.88 24.62 -5.35
CA GLY A 6 19.65 24.17 -5.98
C GLY A 6 18.96 23.24 -5.01
N GLU A 7 17.78 23.62 -4.52
CA GLU A 7 16.87 22.69 -3.87
C GLU A 7 16.52 21.62 -4.91
N VAL A 8 17.24 20.51 -4.90
CA VAL A 8 16.76 19.30 -5.55
C VAL A 8 15.77 18.68 -4.58
N GLN A 9 14.51 19.07 -4.69
CA GLN A 9 13.42 18.37 -4.01
C GLN A 9 13.21 17.02 -4.71
N PHE A 10 13.90 15.99 -4.26
CA PHE A 10 13.50 14.61 -4.56
C PHE A 10 12.25 14.29 -3.74
N MET A 11 11.08 14.71 -4.22
CA MET A 11 9.82 14.14 -3.75
C MET A 11 9.53 12.89 -4.59
N CYS A 12 10.05 11.75 -4.16
CA CYS A 12 9.61 10.46 -4.68
C CYS A 12 8.25 10.12 -4.06
N LEU A 13 7.18 10.66 -4.63
CA LEU A 13 5.82 10.35 -4.24
C LEU A 13 5.41 8.98 -4.79
N LEU A 14 4.79 8.18 -3.93
CA LEU A 14 4.41 6.82 -4.26
C LEU A 14 3.02 6.77 -4.91
N LYS A 15 2.92 5.95 -5.96
CA LYS A 15 1.66 5.46 -6.51
C LYS A 15 1.32 4.14 -5.82
N VAL A 16 0.14 4.08 -5.23
CA VAL A 16 -0.35 2.90 -4.52
C VAL A 16 -1.44 2.25 -5.35
N TYR A 17 -1.23 0.99 -5.68
CA TYR A 17 -2.17 0.15 -6.40
C TYR A 17 -2.69 -0.97 -5.51
N VAL A 18 -3.93 -1.38 -5.74
CA VAL A 18 -4.47 -2.65 -5.23
C VAL A 18 -4.54 -3.62 -6.39
N GLU A 19 -3.94 -4.79 -6.21
CA GLU A 19 -3.97 -5.90 -7.16
C GLU A 19 -5.10 -6.87 -6.80
N ASP A 20 -5.94 -7.17 -7.77
CA ASP A 20 -6.95 -8.23 -7.68
C ASP A 20 -6.27 -9.60 -7.79
N GLU A 21 -6.55 -10.49 -6.84
CA GLU A 21 -5.86 -11.79 -6.76
C GLU A 21 -6.25 -12.76 -7.90
N GLU A 22 -7.47 -12.65 -8.44
CA GLU A 22 -7.99 -13.59 -9.42
C GLU A 22 -7.60 -13.20 -10.85
N THR A 23 -7.60 -11.90 -11.13
CA THR A 23 -7.35 -11.34 -12.46
C THR A 23 -5.91 -10.81 -12.61
N GLY A 24 -5.26 -10.42 -11.50
CA GLY A 24 -3.98 -9.71 -11.52
C GLY A 24 -4.10 -8.23 -11.91
N ASP A 25 -5.33 -7.72 -12.11
CA ASP A 25 -5.57 -6.34 -12.49
C ASP A 25 -5.21 -5.39 -11.34
N ARG A 26 -4.63 -4.24 -11.69
CA ARG A 26 -4.17 -3.23 -10.72
C ARG A 26 -4.99 -1.96 -10.81
N THR A 27 -5.63 -1.61 -9.70
CA THR A 27 -6.39 -0.36 -9.58
C THR A 27 -5.59 0.67 -8.78
N LEU A 28 -5.39 1.86 -9.34
CA LEU A 28 -4.74 2.97 -8.62
C LEU A 28 -5.66 3.48 -7.52
N VAL A 29 -5.19 3.47 -6.27
CA VAL A 29 -5.96 3.91 -5.10
C VAL A 29 -5.46 5.21 -4.49
N ALA A 30 -4.20 5.58 -4.73
CA ALA A 30 -3.61 6.87 -4.35
C ALA A 30 -2.38 7.16 -5.23
N GLY A 31 -2.16 8.42 -5.61
CA GLY A 31 -1.17 8.79 -6.63
C GLY A 31 -0.02 9.68 -6.15
N ASN A 32 -0.21 10.40 -5.03
CA ASN A 32 0.76 11.38 -4.53
C ASN A 32 1.09 11.11 -3.06
N VAL A 33 1.41 9.84 -2.74
CA VAL A 33 1.57 9.39 -1.36
C VAL A 33 3.00 9.70 -0.86
N ALA A 34 3.10 10.52 0.19
CA ALA A 34 4.35 10.85 0.84
C ALA A 34 4.73 9.90 1.98
N LEU A 35 3.73 9.28 2.62
CA LEU A 35 3.95 8.36 3.72
C LEU A 35 2.98 7.18 3.65
N ILE A 36 3.50 5.99 3.90
CA ILE A 36 2.74 4.78 4.15
C ILE A 36 3.09 4.30 5.55
N SER A 37 2.08 4.11 6.39
CA SER A 37 2.23 3.48 7.70
C SER A 37 1.32 2.27 7.80
N MET A 38 1.80 1.21 8.44
CA MET A 38 1.09 -0.05 8.56
C MET A 38 0.88 -0.36 10.03
N ASP A 39 -0.36 -0.64 10.37
CA ASP A 39 -0.77 -1.29 11.61
C ASP A 39 -1.34 -2.68 11.26
N LYS A 40 -1.55 -3.53 12.27
CA LYS A 40 -1.86 -4.97 12.14
C LYS A 40 -2.96 -5.31 11.13
N GLU A 41 -3.91 -4.41 10.91
CA GLU A 41 -5.05 -4.64 10.00
C GLU A 41 -5.31 -3.48 9.02
N CYS A 42 -4.53 -2.40 9.11
CA CYS A 42 -4.81 -1.14 8.43
C CYS A 42 -3.55 -0.52 7.86
N ILE A 43 -3.64 -0.07 6.61
CA ILE A 43 -2.61 0.73 5.94
C ILE A 43 -3.10 2.16 5.88
N LYS A 44 -2.33 3.10 6.44
CA LYS A 44 -2.59 4.53 6.30
C LYS A 44 -1.69 5.12 5.24
N LEU A 45 -2.30 5.83 4.31
CA LEU A 45 -1.63 6.58 3.24
C LEU A 45 -1.78 8.06 3.53
N LEU A 46 -0.69 8.82 3.46
CA LEU A 46 -0.74 10.28 3.48
C LEU A 46 -0.48 10.80 2.07
N ASP A 47 -1.54 11.17 1.37
CA ASP A 47 -1.47 11.86 0.08
C ASP A 47 -1.27 13.36 0.32
N VAL A 48 -0.30 13.97 -0.38
CA VAL A 48 0.03 15.40 -0.16
C VAL A 48 -1.09 16.35 -0.60
N ASN A 49 -1.98 15.91 -1.51
CA ASN A 49 -3.06 16.71 -2.04
C ASN A 49 -4.40 16.37 -1.36
N LEU A 50 -4.60 15.11 -0.97
CA LEU A 50 -5.88 14.60 -0.47
C LEU A 50 -5.90 14.30 1.03
N GLY A 51 -4.76 14.31 1.71
CA GLY A 51 -4.64 14.02 3.14
C GLY A 51 -4.55 12.53 3.47
N GLU A 52 -4.98 12.16 4.67
CA GLU A 52 -4.91 10.78 5.18
C GLU A 52 -6.02 9.89 4.59
N LYS A 53 -5.66 8.71 4.10
CA LYS A 53 -6.56 7.66 3.64
C LYS A 53 -6.25 6.35 4.35
N LEU A 54 -7.29 5.70 4.88
CA LEU A 54 -7.19 4.41 5.56
C LEU A 54 -7.67 3.29 4.64
N LEU A 55 -6.87 2.24 4.52
CA LEU A 55 -7.20 1.01 3.81
C LEU A 55 -7.17 -0.16 4.80
N ALA A 56 -8.33 -0.76 5.07
CA ALA A 56 -8.45 -1.90 5.97
C ALA A 56 -8.37 -3.22 5.20
N GLY A 57 -7.86 -4.27 5.85
CA GLY A 57 -7.82 -5.61 5.27
C GLY A 57 -6.93 -5.71 4.03
N MET A 58 -5.82 -4.95 4.01
CA MET A 58 -4.85 -4.96 2.93
C MET A 58 -3.50 -5.45 3.44
N ILE A 59 -2.77 -6.17 2.61
CA ILE A 59 -1.38 -6.57 2.83
C ILE A 59 -0.47 -5.91 1.79
N LEU A 60 0.79 -5.66 2.18
CA LEU A 60 1.82 -5.23 1.25
C LEU A 60 2.29 -6.41 0.41
N LEU A 61 2.18 -6.30 -0.92
CA LEU A 61 2.69 -7.31 -1.84
C LEU A 61 4.12 -6.97 -2.29
N SER A 62 4.35 -5.73 -2.74
CA SER A 62 5.67 -5.30 -3.22
C SER A 62 5.85 -3.78 -3.20
N ILE A 63 7.12 -3.37 -3.18
CA ILE A 63 7.56 -1.97 -3.32
C ILE A 63 8.61 -1.93 -4.42
N ASP A 64 8.38 -1.08 -5.41
CA ASP A 64 9.35 -0.68 -6.42
C ASP A 64 9.70 0.79 -6.20
N ALA A 65 10.82 1.03 -5.53
CA ALA A 65 11.28 2.39 -5.23
C ALA A 65 11.75 3.16 -6.47
N LEU A 66 12.23 2.46 -7.52
CA LEU A 66 12.68 3.10 -8.76
C LEU A 66 11.51 3.69 -9.52
N ASN A 67 10.40 2.95 -9.58
CA ASN A 67 9.16 3.37 -10.22
C ASN A 67 8.17 4.04 -9.27
N SER A 68 8.59 4.31 -8.02
CA SER A 68 7.76 4.89 -6.96
C SER A 68 6.38 4.22 -6.86
N THR A 69 6.37 2.89 -6.88
CA THR A 69 5.15 2.09 -6.95
C THR A 69 5.05 1.16 -5.75
N VAL A 70 3.87 1.12 -5.13
CA VAL A 70 3.53 0.18 -4.05
C VAL A 70 2.32 -0.61 -4.49
N ILE A 71 2.39 -1.93 -4.34
CA ILE A 71 1.30 -2.83 -4.68
C ILE A 71 0.79 -3.47 -3.38
N LEU A 72 -0.50 -3.32 -3.16
CA LEU A 72 -1.25 -3.91 -2.07
C LEU A 72 -2.17 -5.01 -2.60
N ARG A 73 -2.59 -5.91 -1.73
CA ARG A 73 -3.60 -6.93 -2.03
C ARG A 73 -4.57 -7.06 -0.86
N GLU A 74 -5.82 -7.40 -1.14
CA GLU A 74 -6.78 -7.72 -0.08
C GLU A 74 -6.36 -8.95 0.72
N MET A 75 -6.47 -8.86 2.04
CA MET A 75 -6.28 -9.95 2.98
C MET A 75 -7.55 -10.80 3.00
N ARG A 76 -7.60 -11.88 2.20
CA ARG A 76 -8.67 -12.86 2.34
C ARG A 76 -8.56 -13.51 3.71
N LYS A 77 -9.62 -13.46 4.52
CA LYS A 77 -9.74 -14.28 5.73
C LYS A 77 -9.57 -15.73 5.29
N MET A 78 -8.45 -16.37 5.62
CA MET A 78 -8.34 -17.82 5.53
C MET A 78 -9.55 -18.41 6.25
N HIS A 79 -10.45 -19.04 5.51
CA HIS A 79 -11.36 -20.00 6.09
C HIS A 79 -10.49 -21.10 6.69
N LEU A 80 -10.26 -21.05 8.01
CA LEU A 80 -9.77 -22.22 8.73
C LEU A 80 -10.77 -23.36 8.43
N PRO A 81 -10.35 -24.50 7.85
CA PRO A 81 -11.23 -25.64 7.81
C PRO A 81 -11.57 -25.98 9.26
N ARG A 82 -12.87 -25.98 9.59
CA ARG A 82 -13.35 -26.53 10.86
C ARG A 82 -12.96 -28.01 10.86
N SER A 83 -11.86 -28.34 11.51
CA SER A 83 -11.50 -29.72 11.82
C SER A 83 -12.70 -30.31 12.56
N GLN A 84 -13.34 -31.28 11.92
CA GLN A 84 -14.49 -31.97 12.48
C GLN A 84 -14.07 -32.60 13.82
N HIS A 85 -14.87 -32.34 14.86
CA HIS A 85 -14.80 -33.09 16.10
C HIS A 85 -14.99 -34.58 15.78
N SER A 86 -13.90 -35.34 15.76
CA SER A 86 -13.97 -36.80 15.85
C SER A 86 -14.26 -37.13 17.31
N LYS A 87 -15.51 -37.50 17.58
CA LYS A 87 -15.85 -38.30 18.76
C LYS A 87 -15.15 -39.65 18.62
N ILE A 88 -14.30 -40.00 19.58
CA ILE A 88 -14.09 -41.37 20.05
C ILE A 88 -14.11 -41.30 21.57
#